data_AF-A0AAU3K675-F1
#
_entry.id   AF-A0AAU3K675-F1
#
_cell.length_a   1.000
_cell.length_b   1.000
_cell.length_c   1.000
_cell.angle_alpha   90.00
_cell.angle_beta   90.00
_cell.angle_gamma   90.00
#
_symmetry.space_group_name_H-M   'P 1'
#
loop_
_entity.id
_entity.type
_entity.pdbx_description
1 polymer ?
#
loop_
_entity_poly.entity_id
_entity_poly.type
_entity_poly.pdbx_seq_one_letter_code
_entity_poly.pdbx_strand_id
1 'polypeptide(L)'
;MTTTEQPPQPVNRPTPETLSTTEGLPKAQFAFPGPLRDQLVAAILDGSKTSTTGLVVDYEHEGEALPEVGGRSVVVDSGDRPVGIIEITGVRVVPLAAVDLAHALDEGEGYSDVAAWRAGHERFWHSAEMRAALDDPGFTVTDTTLTVLERFRLVTDLRDTDWTSP
;
A
#
# COMPACT_ATOMS: atom_id res chain seq x y z
N MET A 1 -38.44 16.01 -5.22
CA MET A 1 -36.98 15.87 -5.10
C MET A 1 -36.67 14.48 -5.61
N THR A 2 -36.18 14.39 -6.84
CA THR A 2 -35.98 13.11 -7.53
C THR A 2 -34.58 12.63 -7.21
N THR A 3 -34.46 11.53 -6.45
CA THR A 3 -33.18 10.84 -6.21
C THR A 3 -32.73 10.22 -7.53
N THR A 4 -31.60 10.67 -8.05
CA THR A 4 -30.89 10.00 -9.14
C THR A 4 -30.16 8.80 -8.54
N GLU A 5 -30.67 7.58 -8.78
CA GLU A 5 -29.90 6.35 -8.56
C GLU A 5 -28.75 6.30 -9.57
N GLN A 6 -27.53 6.20 -9.04
CA GLN A 6 -26.33 5.97 -9.83
C GLN A 6 -26.26 4.46 -10.18
N PRO A 7 -26.03 4.07 -11.45
CA PRO A 7 -25.99 2.67 -11.82
C PRO A 7 -24.82 1.95 -11.12
N PRO A 8 -24.99 0.67 -10.75
CA PRO A 8 -23.91 -0.11 -10.16
C PRO A 8 -22.76 -0.22 -11.17
N GLN A 9 -21.53 0.06 -10.71
CA GLN A 9 -20.32 -0.11 -11.49
C GLN A 9 -20.16 -1.61 -11.84
N PRO A 10 -19.69 -1.95 -13.05
CA PRO A 10 -19.51 -3.34 -13.43
C PRO A 10 -18.45 -4.00 -12.54
N VAL A 11 -18.81 -5.12 -11.91
CA VAL A 11 -17.86 -5.97 -11.17
C VAL A 11 -16.99 -6.72 -12.21
N ASN A 12 -15.82 -6.18 -12.51
CA ASN A 12 -14.90 -6.80 -13.45
C ASN A 12 -14.21 -7.99 -12.75
N ARG A 13 -14.65 -9.21 -13.07
CA ARG A 13 -14.05 -10.45 -12.53
C ARG A 13 -12.65 -10.64 -13.13
N PRO A 14 -11.63 -11.00 -12.34
CA PRO A 14 -10.28 -11.22 -12.86
C PRO A 14 -10.24 -12.33 -13.92
N THR A 15 -9.39 -12.16 -14.94
CA THR A 15 -9.17 -13.14 -16.01
C THR A 15 -8.40 -14.37 -15.51
N PRO A 16 -8.53 -15.55 -16.16
CA PRO A 16 -7.82 -16.77 -15.78
C PRO A 16 -6.28 -16.63 -15.76
N GLU A 17 -5.71 -15.83 -16.66
CA GLU A 17 -4.26 -15.59 -16.74
C GLU A 17 -3.75 -14.74 -15.56
N THR A 18 -4.55 -13.75 -15.14
CA THR A 18 -4.27 -12.95 -13.94
C THR A 18 -4.30 -13.83 -12.69
N LEU A 19 -5.28 -14.74 -12.59
CA LEU A 19 -5.36 -15.69 -11.48
C LEU A 19 -4.12 -16.59 -11.43
N SER A 20 -3.67 -17.14 -12.57
CA SER A 20 -2.47 -17.99 -12.61
C SER A 20 -1.17 -17.24 -12.26
N THR A 21 -1.09 -15.94 -12.55
CA THR A 21 0.11 -15.12 -12.29
C THR A 21 0.17 -14.63 -10.84
N THR A 22 -0.98 -14.55 -10.16
CA THR A 22 -1.12 -14.04 -8.80
C THR A 22 -1.32 -15.14 -7.76
N GLU A 23 -1.48 -16.38 -8.20
CA GLU A 23 -1.77 -17.53 -7.33
C GLU A 23 -0.70 -17.71 -6.24
N GLY A 24 -1.13 -17.74 -4.98
CA GLY A 24 -0.26 -17.99 -3.83
C GLY A 24 0.58 -16.79 -3.35
N LEU A 25 0.50 -15.64 -4.03
CA LEU A 25 1.18 -14.43 -3.56
C LEU A 25 0.35 -13.70 -2.49
N PRO A 26 0.98 -13.16 -1.43
CA PRO A 26 0.30 -12.30 -0.46
C PRO A 26 -0.18 -11.00 -1.13
N LYS A 27 -1.24 -10.40 -0.58
CA LYS A 27 -1.72 -9.10 -1.03
C LYS A 27 -0.89 -7.98 -0.42
N ALA A 28 -0.52 -6.99 -1.22
CA ALA A 28 -0.01 -5.71 -0.75
C ALA A 28 -1.13 -4.68 -0.80
N GLN A 29 -1.48 -4.15 0.38
CA GLN A 29 -2.54 -3.17 0.54
C GLN A 29 -1.92 -1.83 0.96
N PHE A 30 -2.18 -0.77 0.18
CA PHE A 30 -1.65 0.56 0.44
C PHE A 30 -2.77 1.45 0.97
N ALA A 31 -2.78 1.72 2.28
CA ALA A 31 -3.87 2.36 3.02
C ALA A 31 -5.21 1.59 2.95
N PHE A 32 -6.26 2.08 3.62
CA PHE A 32 -7.61 1.52 3.54
C PHE A 32 -8.27 1.76 2.16
N PRO A 33 -9.24 0.92 1.74
CA PRO A 33 -9.98 1.15 0.50
C PRO A 33 -10.57 2.57 0.42
N GLY A 34 -10.36 3.26 -0.70
CA GLY A 34 -10.82 4.62 -0.92
C GLY A 34 -9.82 5.48 -1.70
N PRO A 35 -10.05 6.81 -1.76
CA PRO A 35 -9.26 7.71 -2.61
C PRO A 35 -7.76 7.69 -2.36
N LEU A 36 -7.33 7.48 -1.10
CA LEU A 36 -5.92 7.39 -0.77
C LEU A 36 -5.29 6.12 -1.37
N ARG A 37 -5.91 4.95 -1.20
CA ARG A 37 -5.43 3.72 -1.83
C ARG A 37 -5.38 3.85 -3.34
N ASP A 38 -6.40 4.43 -3.96
CA ASP A 38 -6.44 4.61 -5.41
C ASP A 38 -5.28 5.49 -5.91
N GLN A 39 -4.97 6.56 -5.19
CA GLN A 39 -3.82 7.42 -5.47
C GLN A 39 -2.49 6.66 -5.32
N LEU A 40 -2.31 5.94 -4.22
CA LEU A 40 -1.07 5.19 -3.95
C LEU A 40 -0.83 4.09 -4.97
N VAL A 41 -1.89 3.35 -5.32
CA VAL A 41 -1.84 2.30 -6.34
C VAL A 41 -1.50 2.89 -7.70
N ALA A 42 -2.09 4.02 -8.09
CA ALA A 42 -1.74 4.69 -9.34
C ALA A 42 -0.25 5.08 -9.39
N ALA A 43 0.28 5.63 -8.29
CA ALA A 43 1.70 6.01 -8.16
C ALA A 43 2.65 4.79 -8.19
N ILE A 44 2.22 3.62 -7.71
CA ILE A 44 3.02 2.40 -7.84
C ILE A 44 3.08 1.95 -9.31
N LEU A 45 1.93 1.98 -9.98
CA LEU A 45 1.79 1.50 -11.36
C LEU A 45 2.45 2.44 -12.38
N ASP A 46 2.57 3.73 -12.09
CA ASP A 46 3.36 4.67 -12.91
C ASP A 46 4.85 4.71 -12.54
N GLY A 47 5.24 4.02 -11.46
CA GLY A 47 6.61 3.92 -10.97
C GLY A 47 7.10 5.12 -10.15
N SER A 48 6.25 6.08 -9.81
CA SER A 48 6.59 7.23 -8.97
C SER A 48 6.64 6.91 -7.47
N LYS A 49 5.94 5.85 -7.02
CA LYS A 49 6.04 5.28 -5.67
C LYS A 49 6.83 3.98 -5.70
N THR A 50 7.98 3.97 -5.02
CA THR A 50 8.91 2.83 -4.92
C THR A 50 9.31 2.48 -3.49
N SER A 51 8.78 3.20 -2.51
CA SER A 51 8.86 2.85 -1.09
C SER A 51 7.51 2.98 -0.38
N THR A 52 7.42 2.31 0.76
CA THR A 52 6.28 2.41 1.68
C THR A 52 6.76 2.26 3.13
N THR A 53 5.93 2.72 4.06
CA THR A 53 6.21 2.65 5.49
C THR A 53 5.08 1.96 6.24
N GLY A 54 5.38 0.79 6.82
CA GLY A 54 4.53 0.12 7.80
C GLY A 54 4.96 0.39 9.24
N LEU A 55 4.15 -0.03 10.21
CA LEU A 55 4.52 -0.03 11.62
C LEU A 55 4.80 -1.45 12.09
N VAL A 56 5.85 -1.67 12.88
CA VAL A 56 6.15 -3.02 13.40
C VAL A 56 4.98 -3.58 14.22
N VAL A 57 4.31 -2.73 14.99
CA VAL A 57 3.14 -3.11 15.81
C VAL A 57 1.97 -3.64 14.96
N ASP A 58 1.86 -3.21 13.70
CA ASP A 58 0.81 -3.66 12.78
C ASP A 58 1.04 -5.13 12.40
N TYR A 59 2.26 -5.47 11.96
CA TYR A 59 2.66 -6.86 11.70
C TYR A 59 2.53 -7.75 12.95
N GLU A 60 2.95 -7.25 14.11
CA GLU A 60 2.82 -7.99 15.37
C GLU A 60 1.35 -8.24 15.75
N HIS A 61 0.48 -7.26 15.51
CA HIS A 61 -0.95 -7.35 15.77
C HIS A 61 -1.63 -8.37 14.85
N GLU A 62 -1.31 -8.35 13.56
CA GLU A 62 -1.85 -9.28 12.57
C GLU A 62 -1.20 -10.68 12.63
N GLY A 63 -0.11 -10.82 13.38
CA GLY A 63 0.67 -12.07 13.45
C GLY A 63 1.43 -12.37 12.15
N GLU A 64 1.70 -11.33 11.35
CA GLU A 64 2.40 -11.42 10.08
C GLU A 64 3.92 -11.32 10.27
N ALA A 65 4.67 -11.98 9.38
CA ALA A 65 6.11 -11.82 9.33
C ALA A 65 6.47 -10.48 8.66
N LEU A 66 7.56 -9.86 9.12
CA LEU A 66 8.12 -8.71 8.42
C LEU A 66 8.52 -9.09 6.97
N PRO A 67 8.42 -8.14 6.02
CA PRO A 67 8.78 -8.37 4.64
C PRO A 67 10.27 -8.74 4.50
N GLU A 68 10.58 -9.55 3.48
CA GLU A 68 11.94 -9.95 3.15
C GLU A 68 12.30 -9.52 1.73
N VAL A 69 13.59 -9.19 1.52
CA VAL A 69 14.10 -8.86 0.19
C VAL A 69 13.92 -10.06 -0.76
N GLY A 70 13.38 -9.78 -1.96
CA GLY A 70 12.99 -10.79 -2.94
C GLY A 70 11.55 -11.30 -2.75
N GLY A 71 10.89 -10.96 -1.64
CA GLY A 71 9.47 -11.22 -1.43
C GLY A 71 8.62 -10.54 -2.51
N ARG A 72 7.59 -11.23 -2.99
CA ARG A 72 6.66 -10.72 -3.99
C ARG A 72 5.26 -10.68 -3.44
N SER A 73 4.52 -9.65 -3.83
CA SER A 73 3.15 -9.44 -3.41
C SER A 73 2.32 -8.80 -4.53
N VAL A 74 1.01 -9.04 -4.45
CA VAL A 74 0.04 -8.56 -5.43
C VAL A 74 -0.55 -7.25 -4.92
N VAL A 75 -0.31 -6.17 -5.66
CA VAL A 75 -0.95 -4.88 -5.39
C VAL A 75 -2.42 -5.00 -5.76
N VAL A 76 -3.30 -4.61 -4.83
CA VAL A 76 -4.75 -4.61 -5.04
C VAL A 76 -5.33 -3.20 -4.96
N ASP A 77 -6.31 -2.90 -5.82
CA ASP A 77 -7.05 -1.62 -5.78
C ASP A 77 -8.09 -1.57 -4.63
N SER A 78 -8.86 -0.49 -4.55
CA SER A 78 -9.93 -0.35 -3.55
C SER A 78 -11.10 -1.32 -3.75
N GLY A 79 -11.22 -1.94 -4.92
CA GLY A 79 -12.16 -3.02 -5.22
C GLY A 79 -11.59 -4.40 -4.94
N ASP A 80 -10.41 -4.50 -4.32
CA ASP A 80 -9.68 -5.73 -4.04
C ASP A 80 -9.28 -6.51 -5.32
N ARG A 81 -9.19 -5.81 -6.46
CA ARG A 81 -8.77 -6.41 -7.73
C ARG A 81 -7.24 -6.36 -7.85
N PRO A 82 -6.58 -7.45 -8.25
CA PRO A 82 -5.16 -7.44 -8.59
C PRO A 82 -4.87 -6.48 -9.74
N VAL A 83 -3.89 -5.58 -9.55
CA VAL A 83 -3.52 -4.58 -10.57
C VAL A 83 -2.02 -4.53 -10.86
N GLY A 84 -1.19 -5.12 -10.01
CA GLY A 84 0.25 -5.25 -10.26
C GLY A 84 0.90 -6.25 -9.34
N ILE A 85 2.15 -6.60 -9.65
CA ILE A 85 3.01 -7.41 -8.78
C ILE A 85 4.25 -6.58 -8.47
N ILE A 86 4.58 -6.48 -7.18
CA ILE A 86 5.80 -5.83 -6.71
C ILE A 86 6.77 -6.85 -6.13
N GLU A 87 8.06 -6.50 -6.13
CA GLU A 87 9.12 -7.26 -5.48
C GLU A 87 9.88 -6.35 -4.51
N ILE A 88 10.03 -6.80 -3.27
CA ILE A 88 10.78 -6.09 -2.23
C ILE A 88 12.27 -6.10 -2.59
N THR A 89 12.88 -4.92 -2.61
CA THR A 89 14.29 -4.71 -2.94
C THR A 89 15.12 -4.25 -1.74
N GLY A 90 14.47 -3.80 -0.66
CA GLY A 90 15.14 -3.41 0.58
C GLY A 90 14.15 -3.31 1.72
N VAL A 91 14.61 -3.68 2.92
CA VAL A 91 13.84 -3.59 4.17
C VAL A 91 14.75 -3.01 5.25
N ARG A 92 14.25 -2.04 6.00
CA ARG A 92 14.90 -1.51 7.21
C ARG A 92 13.87 -1.36 8.31
N VAL A 93 14.24 -1.75 9.52
CA VAL A 93 13.46 -1.43 10.72
C VAL A 93 14.18 -0.31 11.47
N VAL A 94 13.52 0.84 11.61
CA VAL A 94 14.10 2.02 12.26
C VAL A 94 13.07 2.72 13.14
N PRO A 95 13.49 3.53 14.12
CA PRO A 95 12.57 4.45 14.78
C PRO A 95 11.95 5.45 13.79
N LEU A 96 10.71 5.87 14.02
CA LEU A 96 10.00 6.85 13.18
C LEU A 96 10.80 8.14 12.99
N ALA A 97 11.51 8.61 14.03
CA ALA A 97 12.35 9.80 13.92
C ALA A 97 13.59 9.62 13.03
N ALA A 98 13.94 8.38 12.66
CA ALA A 98 15.09 8.05 11.82
C ALA A 98 14.72 7.82 10.34
N VAL A 99 13.46 8.05 9.95
CA VAL A 99 13.06 8.01 8.54
C VAL A 99 13.71 9.18 7.80
N ASP A 100 14.46 8.84 6.76
CA ASP A 100 15.23 9.79 5.97
C ASP A 100 14.41 10.40 4.82
N LEU A 101 14.86 11.55 4.33
CA LEU A 101 14.19 12.27 3.25
C LEU A 101 14.13 11.46 1.95
N ALA A 102 15.15 10.67 1.63
CA ALA A 102 15.17 9.89 0.40
C ALA A 102 14.03 8.86 0.40
N HIS A 103 13.82 8.16 1.53
CA HIS A 103 12.68 7.26 1.71
C HIS A 103 11.35 7.98 1.57
N ALA A 104 11.18 9.13 2.23
CA ALA A 104 9.95 9.91 2.19
C ALA A 104 9.60 10.43 0.78
N LEU A 105 10.61 10.79 -0.03
CA LEU A 105 10.43 11.21 -1.42
C LEU A 105 10.05 10.03 -2.33
N ASP A 106 10.70 8.87 -2.13
CA ASP A 106 10.45 7.64 -2.90
C ASP A 106 9.05 7.06 -2.64
N GLU A 107 8.33 7.54 -1.62
CA GLU A 107 6.93 7.18 -1.36
C GLU A 107 5.97 7.78 -2.40
N GLY A 108 6.43 8.69 -3.26
CA GLY A 108 5.66 9.16 -4.42
C GLY A 108 4.41 10.00 -4.10
N GLU A 109 4.19 10.34 -2.82
CA GLU A 109 2.99 11.03 -2.35
C GLU A 109 3.06 12.56 -2.47
N GLY A 110 4.14 13.09 -3.04
CA GLY A 110 4.33 14.53 -3.24
C GLY A 110 4.81 15.30 -2.00
N TYR A 111 5.38 14.61 -1.01
CA TYR A 111 6.02 15.28 0.13
C TYR A 111 7.26 16.06 -0.30
N SER A 112 7.42 17.28 0.21
CA SER A 112 8.61 18.11 -0.06
C SER A 112 9.71 17.94 0.99
N ASP A 113 9.37 17.43 2.18
CA ASP A 113 10.28 17.19 3.29
C ASP A 113 9.75 16.10 4.25
N VAL A 114 10.60 15.66 5.18
CA VAL A 114 10.26 14.62 6.18
C VAL A 114 9.16 15.07 7.14
N ALA A 115 9.04 16.38 7.42
CA ALA A 115 8.02 16.87 8.34
C ALA A 115 6.62 16.77 7.71
N ALA A 116 6.48 17.09 6.43
CA ALA A 116 5.26 16.92 5.66
C ALA A 116 4.87 15.44 5.55
N TRP A 117 5.84 14.57 5.23
CA TRP A 117 5.67 13.12 5.21
C TRP A 117 5.16 12.60 6.56
N ARG A 118 5.83 12.99 7.65
CA ARG A 118 5.49 12.58 9.01
C ARG A 118 4.09 13.01 9.40
N ALA A 119 3.71 14.25 9.11
CA ALA A 119 2.37 14.75 9.39
C ALA A 119 1.28 14.00 8.60
N GLY A 120 1.59 13.56 7.37
CA GLY A 120 0.70 12.71 6.57
C GLY A 120 0.49 11.33 7.19
N HIS A 121 1.59 10.68 7.56
CA HIS A 121 1.59 9.36 8.17
C HIS A 121 0.95 9.34 9.57
N GLU A 122 1.25 10.32 10.42
CA GLU A 122 0.60 10.45 11.73
C GLU A 122 -0.92 10.65 11.59
N ARG A 123 -1.38 11.44 10.60
CA ARG A 123 -2.82 11.55 10.31
C ARG A 123 -3.46 10.22 9.95
N PHE A 124 -2.77 9.39 9.17
CA PHE A 124 -3.24 8.06 8.82
C PHE A 124 -3.24 7.13 10.05
N TRP A 125 -2.15 7.03 10.79
CA TRP A 125 -2.02 6.14 11.94
C TRP A 125 -2.90 6.53 13.13
N HIS A 126 -3.26 7.80 13.27
CA HIS A 126 -4.16 8.28 14.32
C HIS A 126 -5.63 8.31 13.89
N SER A 127 -5.94 7.85 12.67
CA SER A 127 -7.31 7.76 12.16
C SER A 127 -8.16 6.79 13.00
N ALA A 128 -9.48 6.96 12.92
CA ALA A 128 -10.41 6.05 13.59
C ALA A 128 -10.33 4.65 12.97
N GLU A 129 -10.15 4.55 11.66
CA GLU A 129 -9.98 3.29 10.95
C GLU A 129 -8.74 2.53 11.41
N MET A 130 -7.58 3.19 11.54
CA MET A 130 -6.36 2.53 12.03
C MET A 130 -6.49 2.05 13.47
N ARG A 131 -7.05 2.90 14.35
CA ARG A 131 -7.28 2.54 15.76
C ARG A 131 -8.24 1.36 15.91
N ALA A 132 -9.26 1.29 15.06
CA ALA A 132 -10.15 0.15 15.01
C ALA A 132 -9.45 -1.10 14.47
N ALA A 133 -8.60 -0.96 13.45
CA ALA A 133 -7.83 -2.07 12.88
C ALA A 133 -6.84 -2.68 13.88
N LEU A 134 -6.24 -1.86 14.76
CA LEU A 134 -5.32 -2.30 15.83
C LEU A 134 -6.03 -2.73 17.12
N ASP A 135 -7.36 -2.68 17.18
CA ASP A 135 -8.14 -2.84 18.41
C ASP A 135 -7.64 -1.95 19.59
N ASP A 136 -7.09 -0.76 19.28
CA ASP A 136 -6.55 0.19 20.25
C ASP A 136 -7.06 1.63 19.98
N PRO A 137 -8.11 2.09 20.69
CA PRO A 137 -8.63 3.45 20.52
C PRO A 137 -7.67 4.54 21.01
N GLY A 138 -6.67 4.19 21.82
CA GLY A 138 -5.65 5.09 22.33
C GLY A 138 -4.38 5.13 21.49
N PHE A 139 -4.33 4.36 20.39
CA PHE A 139 -3.11 4.20 19.62
C PHE A 139 -2.55 5.56 19.15
N THR A 140 -1.24 5.70 19.36
CA THR A 140 -0.44 6.84 18.95
C THR A 140 0.97 6.39 18.62
N VAL A 141 1.65 7.19 17.81
CA VAL A 141 3.06 6.97 17.45
C VAL A 141 3.92 8.05 18.08
N THR A 142 5.18 7.72 18.32
CA THR A 142 6.19 8.60 18.89
C THR A 142 7.48 8.48 18.08
N ASP A 143 8.46 9.32 18.37
CA ASP A 143 9.78 9.29 17.73
C ASP A 143 10.47 7.92 17.80
N THR A 144 10.18 7.15 18.87
CA THR A 144 10.76 5.82 19.11
C THR A 144 9.91 4.67 18.56
N THR A 145 8.71 4.94 18.04
CA THR A 145 7.88 3.90 17.42
C THR A 145 8.62 3.29 16.24
N LEU A 146 8.72 1.96 16.19
CA LEU A 146 9.43 1.26 15.13
C LEU A 146 8.59 1.19 13.86
N THR A 147 9.19 1.62 12.75
CA THR A 147 8.65 1.53 11.40
C THR A 147 9.38 0.46 10.59
N VAL A 148 8.67 -0.09 9.62
CA VAL A 148 9.20 -0.98 8.60
C VAL A 148 9.26 -0.19 7.30
N LEU A 149 10.47 0.16 6.90
CA LEU A 149 10.73 0.90 5.66
C LEU A 149 11.01 -0.09 4.55
N GLU A 150 10.09 -0.19 3.61
CA GLU A 150 10.20 -1.06 2.46
C GLU A 150 10.55 -0.26 1.21
N ARG A 151 11.44 -0.83 0.40
CA ARG A 151 11.67 -0.42 -0.99
C ARG A 151 11.24 -1.57 -1.88
N PHE A 152 10.60 -1.25 -2.99
CA PHE A 152 10.11 -2.25 -3.93
C PHE A 152 10.21 -1.73 -5.36
N ARG A 153 10.01 -2.65 -6.31
CA ARG A 153 9.83 -2.33 -7.73
C ARG A 153 8.59 -3.03 -8.27
N LEU A 154 7.89 -2.39 -9.19
CA LEU A 154 6.87 -3.06 -10.00
C LEU A 154 7.58 -4.05 -10.94
N VAL A 155 7.15 -5.32 -10.92
CA VAL A 155 7.67 -6.37 -11.80
C VAL A 155 6.67 -6.78 -12.89
N THR A 156 5.37 -6.60 -12.62
CA THR A 156 4.30 -6.84 -13.60
C THR A 156 3.19 -5.80 -13.43
N ASP A 157 2.81 -5.12 -14.51
CA ASP A 157 1.56 -4.35 -14.58
C ASP A 157 0.44 -5.27 -15.09
N LEU A 158 -0.60 -5.47 -14.30
CA LEU A 158 -1.71 -6.37 -14.65
C LEU A 158 -2.85 -5.65 -15.36
N ARG A 159 -2.81 -4.31 -15.47
CA ARG A 159 -3.79 -3.54 -16.26
C ARG A 159 -3.72 -3.89 -17.74
N ASP A 160 -2.54 -4.27 -18.21
CA ASP A 160 -2.23 -4.55 -19.62
C ASP A 160 -2.53 -6.01 -20.03
N THR A 161 -3.22 -6.80 -19.20
CA THR A 161 -3.51 -8.21 -19.50
C THR A 161 -4.59 -8.43 -20.57
N ASP A 162 -5.07 -7.37 -21.25
CA ASP A 162 -5.93 -7.46 -22.44
C ASP A 162 -5.11 -7.79 -23.73
N TRP A 163 -4.13 -8.71 -23.67
CA TRP A 163 -3.47 -9.18 -24.89
C TRP A 163 -4.43 -10.05 -25.73
N THR A 164 -5.19 -9.39 -26.60
CA THR A 164 -5.84 -10.02 -27.74
C THR A 164 -4.79 -10.21 -28.83
N SER A 165 -4.20 -11.41 -28.89
CA SER A 165 -3.32 -11.77 -30.00
C SER A 165 -4.13 -11.88 -31.32
N PRO A 166 -3.56 -11.46 -32.46
CA PRO A 166 -4.24 -11.47 -33.78
C PRO A 166 -4.50 -12.87 -34.35
#